data_AF-A0A1C4KAX1-F1
#
_entry.id   AF-A0A1C4KAX1-F1
#
_cell.length_a   1.000
_cell.length_b   1.000
_cell.length_c   1.000
_cell.angle_alpha   90.00
_cell.angle_beta   90.00
_cell.angle_gamma   90.00
#
_symmetry.space_group_name_H-M   'P 1'
#
loop_
_entity.id
_entity.type
_entity.pdbx_description
1 polymer ?
#
loop_
_entity_poly.entity_id
_entity_poly.type
_entity_poly.pdbx_seq_one_letter_code
_entity_poly.pdbx_strand_id
1 'polypeptide(L)'
;MTDLDRRSILQLTSAAAIAGGLVAGAGGTAHAARRADRRIVLTGRRTGANIPDVLTVGVPYFVRYELSDAQGDIVGTENAHCLPVTVGLDGSSVLATLVLALDDGLITAATAFQRPLPAVTESPVNAQPWSHVFAITGGTGSYVGAAGSVTIDHRTRDEDVLTIDLADASL
;
A
#
# COMPACT_ATOMS: atom_id res chain seq x y z
N MET A 1 37.11 -10.37 31.33
CA MET A 1 36.11 -11.14 30.56
C MET A 1 34.95 -10.18 30.32
N THR A 2 34.98 -9.49 29.18
CA THR A 2 34.06 -8.40 28.83
C THR A 2 32.81 -8.98 28.18
N ASP A 3 31.69 -8.91 28.88
CA ASP A 3 30.37 -9.20 28.34
C ASP A 3 29.87 -7.94 27.62
N LEU A 4 29.83 -7.98 26.29
CA LEU A 4 29.28 -6.91 25.47
C LEU A 4 27.88 -7.33 25.06
N ASP A 5 26.92 -6.70 25.72
CA ASP A 5 25.49 -6.75 25.48
C ASP A 5 25.19 -6.36 24.01
N ARG A 6 25.06 -7.37 23.15
CA ARG A 6 24.71 -7.21 21.74
C ARG A 6 23.20 -7.34 21.59
N ARG A 7 22.48 -6.22 21.67
CA ARG A 7 21.19 -5.97 20.98
C ARG A 7 20.71 -4.55 21.25
N SER A 8 21.47 -3.57 20.76
CA SER A 8 20.98 -2.20 20.57
C SER A 8 19.93 -2.22 19.46
N ILE A 9 18.65 -2.16 19.84
CA ILE A 9 17.52 -1.97 18.93
C ILE A 9 17.57 -0.50 18.48
N LEU A 10 17.92 -0.26 17.21
CA LEU A 10 17.70 1.05 16.58
C LEU A 10 16.19 1.28 16.44
N GLN A 11 15.62 2.12 17.30
CA GLN A 11 14.35 2.77 17.04
C GLN A 11 14.59 3.97 16.11
N LEU A 12 14.23 3.84 14.85
CA LEU A 12 14.16 4.96 13.91
C LEU A 12 12.83 5.68 14.13
N THR A 13 12.83 6.75 14.91
CA THR A 13 11.72 7.70 14.99
C THR A 13 11.86 8.73 13.86
N SER A 14 11.08 8.57 12.80
CA SER A 14 11.00 9.55 11.71
C SER A 14 10.21 10.78 12.19
N ALA A 15 10.91 11.85 12.55
CA ALA A 15 10.32 13.17 12.73
C ALA A 15 10.33 13.91 11.39
N ALA A 16 9.16 14.12 10.79
CA ALA A 16 9.02 14.96 9.61
C ALA A 16 9.08 16.43 10.03
N ALA A 17 10.07 17.17 9.49
CA ALA A 17 10.17 18.61 9.67
C ALA A 17 9.22 19.32 8.69
N ILE A 18 8.28 20.11 9.22
CA ILE A 18 7.40 20.99 8.44
C ILE A 18 8.12 22.33 8.28
N ALA A 19 8.56 22.66 7.06
CA ALA A 19 9.02 24.00 6.71
C ALA A 19 7.87 24.75 6.04
N GLY A 20 7.30 25.72 6.75
CA GLY A 20 6.19 26.54 6.27
C GLY A 20 6.62 27.63 5.27
N GLY A 21 5.76 27.89 4.29
CA GLY A 21 5.82 29.03 3.39
C GLY A 21 4.42 29.39 2.87
N LEU A 22 3.78 30.37 3.50
CA LEU A 22 2.42 30.84 3.20
C LEU A 22 2.37 31.65 1.89
N VAL A 23 1.47 31.28 0.97
CA VAL A 23 0.90 32.24 0.00
C VAL A 23 -0.61 32.00 -0.08
N ALA A 24 -1.39 32.88 0.58
CA ALA A 24 -2.84 32.81 0.59
C ALA A 24 -3.44 33.38 -0.71
N GLY A 25 -4.09 32.52 -1.52
CA GLY A 25 -4.92 32.91 -2.67
C GLY A 25 -6.41 32.71 -2.37
N ALA A 26 -7.21 33.75 -2.63
CA ALA A 26 -8.62 33.86 -2.23
C ALA A 26 -9.60 32.98 -3.04
N GLY A 27 -9.66 31.67 -2.75
CA GLY A 27 -10.67 30.72 -3.29
C GLY A 27 -11.58 30.07 -2.22
N GLY A 28 -11.64 30.66 -1.02
CA GLY A 28 -11.85 29.97 0.25
C GLY A 28 -13.24 29.47 0.65
N THR A 29 -14.27 29.44 -0.22
CA THR A 29 -15.61 28.99 0.22
C THR A 29 -16.21 27.86 -0.62
N ALA A 30 -15.80 27.67 -1.88
CA ALA A 30 -16.17 26.48 -2.67
C ALA A 30 -15.31 25.24 -2.34
N HIS A 31 -14.12 25.46 -1.78
CA HIS A 31 -13.17 24.41 -1.43
C HIS A 31 -13.46 23.74 -0.07
N ALA A 32 -14.22 24.40 0.81
CA ALA A 32 -14.51 23.90 2.15
C ALA A 32 -15.50 22.72 2.15
N ALA A 33 -16.34 22.57 1.12
CA ALA A 33 -17.24 21.42 0.97
C ALA A 33 -16.56 20.17 0.38
N ARG A 34 -15.32 20.28 -0.12
CA ARG A 34 -14.53 19.16 -0.67
C ARG A 34 -13.55 18.56 0.36
N ARG A 35 -13.80 18.82 1.66
CA ARG A 35 -12.82 18.70 2.74
C ARG A 35 -13.15 17.61 3.78
N ALA A 36 -14.06 16.69 3.46
CA ALA A 36 -14.43 15.55 4.30
C ALA A 36 -14.20 14.18 3.64
N ASP A 37 -13.67 14.13 2.41
CA ASP A 37 -14.20 13.19 1.41
C ASP A 37 -13.17 12.66 0.38
N ARG A 38 -11.98 12.20 0.80
CA ARG A 38 -11.07 11.52 -0.16
C ARG A 38 -10.65 10.12 0.28
N ARG A 39 -11.60 9.39 0.89
CA ARG A 39 -11.54 7.94 0.98
C ARG A 39 -12.10 7.34 -0.31
N ILE A 40 -11.30 6.53 -1.00
CA ILE A 40 -11.73 5.78 -2.19
C ILE A 40 -11.70 4.29 -1.81
N VAL A 41 -12.78 3.57 -2.12
CA VAL A 41 -12.85 2.12 -1.90
C VAL A 41 -12.99 1.43 -3.25
N LEU A 42 -12.06 0.52 -3.55
CA LEU A 42 -12.01 -0.23 -4.80
C LEU A 42 -11.99 -1.73 -4.50
N THR A 43 -12.56 -2.52 -5.39
CA THR A 43 -12.42 -3.98 -5.38
C THR A 43 -11.40 -4.39 -6.42
N GLY A 44 -10.41 -5.18 -6.03
CA GLY A 44 -9.41 -5.74 -6.91
C GLY A 44 -9.72 -7.18 -7.30
N ARG A 45 -9.60 -7.49 -8.59
CA ARG A 45 -9.59 -8.88 -9.11
C ARG A 45 -8.26 -9.19 -9.77
N ARG A 46 -7.58 -10.25 -9.32
CA ARG A 46 -6.24 -10.61 -9.81
C ARG A 46 -6.28 -10.94 -11.30
N THR A 47 -5.38 -10.32 -12.06
CA THR A 47 -5.22 -10.54 -13.52
C THR A 47 -3.83 -11.05 -13.89
N GLY A 48 -2.89 -11.09 -12.96
CA GLY A 48 -1.56 -11.65 -13.19
C GLY A 48 -0.73 -11.66 -11.92
N ALA A 49 0.09 -12.69 -11.75
CA ALA A 49 1.03 -12.82 -10.65
C ALA A 49 2.14 -13.82 -11.01
N ASN A 50 3.30 -13.68 -10.39
CA ASN A 50 4.37 -14.69 -10.44
C ASN A 50 4.87 -15.05 -9.03
N ILE A 51 3.96 -15.03 -8.04
CA ILE A 51 4.28 -15.42 -6.66
C ILE A 51 4.76 -16.87 -6.68
N PRO A 52 6.00 -17.17 -6.23
CA PRO A 52 6.50 -18.54 -6.19
C PRO A 52 5.82 -19.32 -5.08
N ASP A 53 5.83 -20.66 -5.19
CA ASP A 53 5.33 -21.59 -4.16
C ASP A 53 6.20 -21.62 -2.89
N VAL A 54 7.37 -21.02 -2.92
CA VAL A 54 8.17 -20.71 -1.72
C VAL A 54 8.85 -19.37 -1.95
N LEU A 55 8.60 -18.41 -1.07
CA LEU A 55 9.32 -17.14 -1.11
C LEU A 55 10.81 -17.37 -0.85
N THR A 56 11.66 -16.74 -1.65
CA THR A 56 13.11 -16.77 -1.48
C THR A 56 13.58 -15.35 -1.21
N VAL A 57 14.40 -15.19 -0.17
CA VAL A 57 14.98 -13.88 0.18
C VAL A 57 15.72 -13.31 -1.04
N GLY A 58 15.43 -12.06 -1.38
CA GLY A 58 16.07 -11.37 -2.50
C GLY A 58 15.49 -11.68 -3.88
N VAL A 59 14.53 -12.61 -4.01
CA VAL A 59 13.88 -12.93 -5.29
C VAL A 59 12.57 -12.16 -5.40
N PRO A 60 12.46 -11.18 -6.33
CA PRO A 60 11.27 -10.37 -6.45
C PRO A 60 10.11 -11.13 -7.10
N TYR A 61 8.89 -10.73 -6.76
CA TYR A 61 7.66 -11.15 -7.43
C TYR A 61 6.74 -9.94 -7.66
N PHE A 62 5.72 -10.12 -8.49
CA PHE A 62 4.70 -9.12 -8.76
C PHE A 62 3.30 -9.70 -8.65
N VAL A 63 2.35 -8.81 -8.42
CA VAL A 63 0.92 -9.05 -8.59
C VAL A 63 0.29 -7.89 -9.34
N ARG A 64 -0.76 -8.20 -10.09
CA ARG A 64 -1.56 -7.24 -10.85
C ARG A 64 -3.04 -7.53 -10.65
N TYR A 65 -3.81 -6.48 -10.38
CA TYR A 65 -5.25 -6.54 -10.25
C TYR A 65 -5.91 -5.53 -11.19
N GLU A 66 -7.10 -5.89 -11.65
CA GLU A 66 -8.06 -4.95 -12.23
C GLU A 66 -8.89 -4.37 -11.07
N LEU A 67 -9.10 -3.05 -11.07
CA LEU A 67 -9.79 -2.34 -10.00
C LEU A 67 -11.16 -1.89 -10.46
N SER A 68 -12.18 -2.21 -9.66
CA SER A 68 -13.56 -1.78 -9.88
C SER A 68 -14.07 -0.93 -8.72
N ASP A 69 -14.96 0.02 -9.03
CA ASP A 69 -15.66 0.82 -8.03
C ASP A 69 -16.84 0.07 -7.39
N ALA A 70 -17.64 0.78 -6.58
CA ALA A 70 -18.81 0.21 -5.91
C ALA A 70 -19.96 -0.15 -6.87
N GLN A 71 -19.96 0.39 -8.09
CA GLN A 71 -20.93 0.09 -9.14
C GLN A 71 -20.49 -1.11 -9.99
N GLY A 72 -19.23 -1.55 -9.83
CA GLY A 72 -18.64 -2.64 -10.59
C GLY A 72 -17.97 -2.18 -11.88
N ASP A 73 -17.88 -0.87 -12.13
CA ASP A 73 -17.20 -0.32 -13.29
C ASP A 73 -15.68 -0.42 -13.08
N ILE A 74 -14.95 -0.85 -14.12
CA ILE A 74 -13.49 -0.91 -14.08
C ILE A 74 -12.95 0.51 -14.17
N VAL A 75 -12.20 0.94 -13.15
CA VAL A 75 -11.69 2.32 -13.00
C VAL A 75 -10.16 2.38 -12.97
N GLY A 76 -9.49 1.24 -13.12
CA GLY A 76 -8.03 1.20 -13.17
C GLY A 76 -7.39 -0.16 -12.94
N THR A 77 -6.10 -0.11 -12.64
CA THR A 77 -5.29 -1.30 -12.32
C THR A 77 -4.39 -1.07 -11.12
N GLU A 78 -4.11 -2.14 -10.40
CA GLU A 78 -3.09 -2.21 -9.36
C GLU A 78 -1.89 -2.98 -9.88
N ASN A 79 -0.68 -2.50 -9.62
CA ASN A 79 0.55 -3.25 -9.84
C ASN A 79 1.43 -3.13 -8.60
N ALA A 80 1.76 -4.26 -7.98
CA ALA A 80 2.68 -4.30 -6.85
C ALA A 80 3.93 -5.13 -7.19
N HIS A 81 5.08 -4.60 -6.82
CA HIS A 81 6.37 -5.28 -6.86
C HIS A 81 6.85 -5.55 -5.44
N CYS A 82 7.21 -6.79 -5.16
CA CYS A 82 7.47 -7.27 -3.82
C CYS A 82 8.83 -7.94 -3.75
N LEU A 83 9.57 -7.70 -2.66
CA LEU A 83 10.87 -8.27 -2.37
C LEU A 83 10.86 -8.89 -0.96
N PRO A 84 10.89 -10.22 -0.84
CA PRO A 84 11.11 -10.87 0.45
C PRO A 84 12.48 -10.49 1.01
N VAL A 85 12.51 -9.94 2.22
CA VAL A 85 13.75 -9.58 2.93
C VAL A 85 14.08 -10.58 4.03
N THR A 86 13.07 -11.23 4.61
CA THR A 86 13.24 -12.37 5.52
C THR A 86 12.18 -13.41 5.20
N VAL A 87 12.55 -14.68 5.34
CA VAL A 87 11.65 -15.83 5.20
C VAL A 87 11.98 -16.79 6.34
N GLY A 88 10.99 -17.13 7.15
CA GLY A 88 11.16 -17.98 8.32
C GLY A 88 9.91 -18.78 8.65
N LEU A 89 10.02 -19.59 9.70
CA LEU A 89 8.95 -20.46 10.19
C LEU A 89 7.78 -19.70 10.84
N ASP A 90 7.92 -18.39 11.03
CA ASP A 90 6.89 -17.53 11.62
C ASP A 90 6.27 -16.56 10.58
N GLY A 91 6.70 -16.61 9.32
CA GLY A 91 6.26 -15.71 8.26
C GLY A 91 7.39 -15.19 7.40
N SER A 92 7.04 -14.30 6.47
CA SER A 92 8.00 -13.60 5.63
C SER A 92 7.83 -12.10 5.75
N SER A 93 8.92 -11.36 5.93
CA SER A 93 8.90 -9.91 5.79
C SER A 93 9.13 -9.53 4.33
N VAL A 94 8.27 -8.67 3.80
CA VAL A 94 8.27 -8.26 2.40
C VAL A 94 8.32 -6.74 2.32
N LEU A 95 9.25 -6.21 1.53
CA LEU A 95 9.22 -4.83 1.05
C LEU A 95 8.40 -4.78 -0.23
N ALA A 96 7.50 -3.81 -0.36
CA ALA A 96 6.69 -3.69 -1.57
C ALA A 96 6.51 -2.23 -2.01
N THR A 97 6.45 -2.05 -3.32
CA THR A 97 6.03 -0.81 -3.98
C THR A 97 4.75 -1.07 -4.76
N LEU A 98 3.84 -0.12 -4.73
CA LEU A 98 2.51 -0.19 -5.30
C LEU A 98 2.30 0.98 -6.28
N VAL A 99 1.70 0.68 -7.42
CA VAL A 99 1.22 1.68 -8.38
C VAL A 99 -0.25 1.39 -8.66
N LEU A 100 -1.11 2.35 -8.32
CA LEU A 100 -2.51 2.38 -8.75
C LEU A 100 -2.59 3.28 -9.97
N ALA A 101 -2.95 2.72 -11.12
CA ALA A 101 -3.22 3.46 -12.34
C ALA A 101 -4.72 3.57 -12.53
N LEU A 102 -5.28 4.71 -12.11
CA LEU A 102 -6.70 5.04 -12.20
C LEU A 102 -6.96 5.93 -13.41
N ASP A 103 -8.22 6.02 -13.84
CA ASP A 103 -8.62 6.77 -15.04
C ASP A 103 -8.18 8.25 -15.04
N ASP A 104 -8.06 8.85 -13.85
CA ASP A 104 -7.73 10.26 -13.67
C ASP A 104 -6.33 10.51 -13.10
N GLY A 105 -5.49 9.47 -12.98
CA GLY A 105 -4.08 9.61 -12.62
C GLY A 105 -3.46 8.39 -11.95
N LEU A 106 -2.20 8.55 -11.52
CA LEU A 106 -1.45 7.51 -10.82
C LEU A 106 -1.33 7.83 -9.33
N ILE A 107 -1.36 6.80 -8.49
CA ILE A 107 -0.92 6.85 -7.09
C ILE A 107 0.23 5.86 -6.93
N THR A 108 1.33 6.31 -6.32
CA THR A 108 2.46 5.47 -5.93
C THR A 108 2.50 5.32 -4.42
N ALA A 109 2.81 4.13 -3.93
CA ALA A 109 2.91 3.87 -2.50
C ALA A 109 3.98 2.82 -2.19
N ALA A 110 4.46 2.76 -0.94
CA ALA A 110 5.46 1.80 -0.51
C ALA A 110 5.20 1.30 0.92
N THR A 111 5.70 0.10 1.23
CA THR A 111 5.53 -0.52 2.55
C THR A 111 6.60 -1.55 2.86
N ALA A 112 6.63 -1.96 4.13
CA ALA A 112 7.21 -3.19 4.62
C ALA A 112 6.15 -3.89 5.49
N PHE A 113 5.83 -5.16 5.22
CA PHE A 113 4.82 -5.89 6.01
C PHE A 113 5.28 -7.32 6.36
N GLN A 114 4.59 -7.90 7.35
CA GLN A 114 4.69 -9.33 7.66
C GLN A 114 3.60 -10.07 6.89
N ARG A 115 4.02 -10.99 6.02
CA ARG A 115 3.12 -11.88 5.29
C ARG A 115 2.82 -13.10 6.17
N PRO A 116 1.55 -13.33 6.55
CA PRO A 116 1.18 -14.46 7.40
C PRO A 116 1.48 -15.80 6.74
N LEU A 117 1.72 -16.81 7.57
CA LEU A 117 1.89 -18.18 7.12
C LEU A 117 0.57 -18.87 6.79
N PRO A 118 0.60 -19.88 5.91
CA PRO A 118 1.77 -20.31 5.15
C PRO A 118 2.18 -19.27 4.10
N ALA A 119 3.49 -18.95 4.08
CA ALA A 119 4.09 -18.01 3.14
C ALA A 119 3.74 -18.39 1.70
N VAL A 120 3.41 -19.67 1.51
CA VAL A 120 2.65 -20.19 0.40
C VAL A 120 1.83 -21.41 0.86
N THR A 121 0.63 -21.17 1.36
CA THR A 121 -0.53 -21.88 0.81
C THR A 121 -1.60 -20.83 0.63
N GLU A 122 -1.60 -20.23 -0.55
CA GLU A 122 -2.86 -20.01 -1.25
C GLU A 122 -3.45 -21.40 -1.60
N SER A 123 -3.60 -22.31 -0.62
CA SER A 123 -4.48 -23.44 -0.83
C SER A 123 -5.86 -22.77 -0.94
N PRO A 124 -6.60 -22.98 -2.04
CA PRO A 124 -7.94 -22.41 -2.21
C PRO A 124 -8.88 -22.74 -1.04
N VAL A 125 -8.47 -23.70 -0.20
CA VAL A 125 -9.25 -24.30 0.86
C VAL A 125 -9.25 -23.47 2.15
N ASN A 126 -8.25 -22.62 2.44
CA ASN A 126 -8.17 -21.88 3.72
C ASN A 126 -7.37 -20.56 3.65
N ALA A 127 -7.69 -19.65 2.72
CA ALA A 127 -7.16 -18.29 2.77
C ALA A 127 -7.70 -17.58 4.03
N GLN A 128 -6.82 -17.30 5.00
CA GLN A 128 -7.19 -16.44 6.12
C GLN A 128 -7.16 -14.99 5.65
N PRO A 129 -8.24 -14.22 5.87
CA PRO A 129 -8.23 -12.79 5.57
C PRO A 129 -7.11 -12.11 6.32
N TRP A 130 -6.38 -11.23 5.63
CA TRP A 130 -5.32 -10.44 6.23
C TRP A 130 -5.21 -9.10 5.51
N SER A 131 -4.57 -8.13 6.16
CA SER A 131 -4.43 -6.81 5.59
C SER A 131 -3.05 -6.22 5.84
N HIS A 132 -2.68 -5.26 5.00
CA HIS A 132 -1.50 -4.44 5.18
C HIS A 132 -1.74 -3.03 4.67
N VAL A 133 -0.84 -2.12 5.04
CA VAL A 133 -0.96 -0.69 4.74
C VAL A 133 0.28 -0.23 3.98
N PHE A 134 0.07 0.49 2.89
CA PHE A 134 1.08 1.24 2.17
C PHE A 134 0.99 2.72 2.52
N ALA A 135 2.16 3.37 2.63
CA ALA A 135 2.24 4.83 2.68
C ALA A 135 2.29 5.37 1.25
N ILE A 136 1.42 6.30 0.91
CA ILE A 136 1.41 6.98 -0.40
C ILE A 136 2.66 7.85 -0.50
N THR A 137 3.43 7.66 -1.57
CA THR A 137 4.70 8.36 -1.84
C THR A 137 4.58 9.43 -2.92
N GLY A 138 3.45 9.50 -3.62
CA GLY A 138 3.17 10.53 -4.61
C GLY A 138 2.09 10.12 -5.60
N GLY A 139 1.80 11.01 -6.56
CA GLY A 139 0.82 10.74 -7.61
C GLY A 139 0.87 11.74 -8.77
N THR A 140 0.06 11.47 -9.79
CA THR A 140 -0.08 12.30 -11.01
C THR A 140 -1.57 12.60 -11.27
N GLY A 141 -1.86 13.47 -12.24
CA GLY A 141 -3.25 13.83 -12.57
C GLY A 141 -4.00 14.42 -11.37
N SER A 142 -5.17 13.86 -11.06
CA SER A 142 -5.97 14.24 -9.88
C SER A 142 -5.29 13.98 -8.52
N TYR A 143 -4.17 13.24 -8.52
CA TYR A 143 -3.42 12.81 -7.35
C TYR A 143 -2.05 13.50 -7.23
N VAL A 144 -1.80 14.59 -7.95
CA VAL A 144 -0.59 15.41 -7.74
C VAL A 144 -0.53 15.87 -6.29
N GLY A 145 0.61 15.60 -5.62
CA GLY A 145 0.81 15.92 -4.21
C GLY A 145 0.06 14.99 -3.23
N ALA A 146 -0.48 13.87 -3.71
CA ALA A 146 -1.14 12.90 -2.84
C ALA A 146 -0.19 12.37 -1.76
N ALA A 147 -0.71 12.36 -0.53
CA ALA A 147 -0.14 11.72 0.64
C ALA A 147 -1.26 10.97 1.36
N GLY A 148 -0.92 10.05 2.25
CA GLY A 148 -1.90 9.22 2.97
C GLY A 148 -1.54 7.75 2.91
N SER A 149 -2.55 6.89 2.87
CA SER A 149 -2.36 5.44 2.92
C SER A 149 -3.25 4.66 1.97
N VAL A 150 -2.78 3.48 1.57
CA VAL A 150 -3.60 2.45 0.92
C VAL A 150 -3.63 1.23 1.83
N THR A 151 -4.80 0.88 2.34
CA THR A 151 -5.02 -0.39 3.02
C THR A 151 -5.51 -1.41 2.01
N ILE A 152 -4.88 -2.59 1.97
CA ILE A 152 -5.31 -3.71 1.12
C ILE A 152 -5.77 -4.83 2.04
N ASP A 153 -7.06 -5.17 1.95
CA ASP A 153 -7.67 -6.31 2.61
C ASP A 153 -7.74 -7.48 1.63
N HIS A 154 -6.92 -8.51 1.86
CA HIS A 154 -6.88 -9.74 1.06
C HIS A 154 -8.04 -10.63 1.51
N ARG A 155 -9.14 -10.63 0.74
CA ARG A 155 -10.38 -11.35 1.10
C ARG A 155 -10.30 -12.82 0.72
N THR A 156 -9.79 -13.06 -0.49
CA THR A 156 -9.47 -14.39 -0.99
C THR A 156 -8.08 -14.36 -1.61
N ARG A 157 -7.72 -15.44 -2.31
CA ARG A 157 -6.50 -15.47 -3.10
C ARG A 157 -6.48 -14.40 -4.20
N ASP A 158 -7.61 -14.20 -4.86
CA ASP A 158 -7.69 -13.49 -6.13
C ASP A 158 -8.53 -12.20 -6.02
N GLU A 159 -9.03 -11.90 -4.82
CA GLU A 159 -9.91 -10.76 -4.54
C GLU A 159 -9.40 -9.94 -3.36
N ASP A 160 -9.22 -8.65 -3.63
CA ASP A 160 -8.75 -7.66 -2.66
C ASP A 160 -9.79 -6.53 -2.52
N VAL A 161 -9.83 -5.89 -1.36
CA VAL A 161 -10.51 -4.60 -1.18
C VAL A 161 -9.45 -3.56 -0.82
N LEU A 162 -9.37 -2.51 -1.62
CA LEU A 162 -8.45 -1.39 -1.41
C LEU A 162 -9.22 -0.23 -0.80
N THR A 163 -8.75 0.26 0.34
CA THR A 163 -9.14 1.56 0.88
C THR A 163 -7.99 2.54 0.71
N ILE A 164 -8.19 3.59 -0.08
CA ILE A 164 -7.25 4.69 -0.29
C ILE A 164 -7.72 5.85 0.56
N ASP A 165 -6.98 6.19 1.60
CA ASP A 165 -7.23 7.36 2.44
C ASP A 165 -6.24 8.45 2.07
N LEU A 166 -6.70 9.47 1.35
CA LEU A 166 -5.88 10.63 1.01
C LEU A 166 -5.87 11.62 2.17
N ALA A 167 -4.67 11.99 2.62
CA ALA A 167 -4.49 13.06 3.59
C ALA A 167 -4.87 14.40 2.96
N ASP A 168 -5.43 15.30 3.77
CA ASP A 168 -5.62 16.68 3.36
C ASP A 168 -4.28 17.28 2.98
N ALA A 169 -4.25 17.93 1.80
CA ALA A 169 -3.17 18.86 1.48
C ALA A 169 -3.23 19.98 2.52
N SER A 170 -2.42 19.86 3.58
CA SER A 170 -2.22 20.94 4.54
C SER A 170 -1.46 22.04 3.79
N LEU A 171 -2.23 22.98 3.25
CA LEU A 171 -1.77 24.26 2.75
C LEU A 171 -1.32 25.16 3.90
#